data_AF-W4AHK0-F1
#
_entry.id   AF-W4AHK0-F1
#
_cell.length_a   1.000
_cell.length_b   1.000
_cell.length_c   1.000
_cell.angle_alpha   90.00
_cell.angle_beta   90.00
_cell.angle_gamma   90.00
#
_symmetry.space_group_name_H-M   'P 1'
#
loop_
_entity.id
_entity.type
_entity.pdbx_description
1 polymer ?
#
loop_
_entity_poly.entity_id
_entity_poly.type
_entity_poly.pdbx_seq_one_letter_code
_entity_poly.pdbx_strand_id
1 'polypeptide(L)'
;MAHDPELSETYGIVGLPHARNGVDIYTMYSTGYGIPAMSRQPELAWELLKALAIPSSEEAKRAYWGLPITRTLAKELGRTDNPWWGPALYAMERIEKNAYLSNQVWNLSRQQINLDIEAMMKGEAEVQETLARWAEIVS
;
A
#
# COMPACT_ATOMS: atom_id res chain seq x y z
N MET A 1 -16.57 -2.62 1.82
CA MET A 1 -17.82 -2.22 1.15
C MET A 1 -18.47 -3.46 0.58
N ALA A 2 -19.66 -3.79 1.05
CA ALA A 2 -20.55 -4.62 0.26
C ALA A 2 -20.83 -3.89 -1.05
N HIS A 3 -20.99 -4.63 -2.14
CA HIS A 3 -21.31 -4.11 -3.46
C HIS A 3 -22.49 -3.12 -3.37
N ASP A 4 -22.23 -1.82 -3.48
CA ASP A 4 -23.28 -0.80 -3.60
C ASP A 4 -23.70 -0.77 -5.08
N PRO A 5 -24.92 -1.23 -5.42
CA PRO A 5 -25.34 -1.39 -6.81
C PRO A 5 -25.36 -0.07 -7.58
N GLU A 6 -25.75 1.03 -6.95
CA GLU A 6 -25.86 2.35 -7.61
C GLU A 6 -24.47 2.91 -7.94
N LEU A 7 -23.51 2.75 -7.02
CA LEU A 7 -22.12 3.11 -7.27
C LEU A 7 -21.50 2.28 -8.39
N SER A 8 -21.85 0.99 -8.48
CA SER A 8 -21.35 0.09 -9.53
C SER A 8 -21.87 0.39 -10.92
N GLU A 9 -23.05 0.99 -11.05
CA GLU A 9 -23.57 1.44 -12.36
C GLU A 9 -22.86 2.71 -12.86
N THR A 10 -22.36 3.54 -11.94
CA THR A 10 -21.77 4.84 -12.28
C THR A 10 -20.24 4.81 -12.34
N TYR A 11 -19.60 4.00 -11.50
CA TYR A 11 -18.16 4.00 -11.28
C TYR A 11 -17.56 2.60 -11.38
N GLY A 12 -16.38 2.54 -11.99
CA GLY A 12 -15.53 1.35 -11.99
C GLY A 12 -14.19 1.62 -11.33
N ILE A 13 -13.56 0.58 -10.78
CA ILE A 13 -12.17 0.63 -10.35
C ILE A 13 -11.30 0.00 -11.44
N VAL A 14 -10.21 0.69 -11.77
CA VAL A 14 -9.16 0.19 -12.66
C VAL A 14 -7.79 0.32 -11.98
N GLY A 15 -6.82 -0.44 -12.49
CA GLY A 15 -5.43 -0.31 -12.07
C GLY A 15 -4.82 1.03 -12.49
N LEU A 16 -3.61 1.30 -11.98
CA LEU A 16 -2.80 2.42 -12.45
C LEU A 16 -2.37 2.15 -13.90
N PRO A 17 -2.21 3.21 -14.72
CA PRO A 17 -1.68 3.05 -16.06
C PRO A 17 -0.23 2.52 -16.00
N HIS A 18 0.13 1.72 -17.00
CA HIS A 18 1.50 1.23 -17.15
C HIS A 18 2.46 2.38 -17.50
N ALA A 19 3.74 2.22 -17.14
CA ALA A 19 4.80 3.06 -17.66
C ALA A 19 4.95 2.90 -19.19
N ARG A 20 5.74 3.78 -19.82
CA ARG A 20 5.93 3.85 -21.29
C ARG A 20 6.41 2.54 -21.94
N ASN A 21 6.96 1.62 -21.17
CA ASN A 21 7.42 0.29 -21.60
C ASN A 21 6.46 -0.87 -21.21
N GLY A 22 5.24 -0.57 -20.77
CA GLY A 22 4.28 -1.59 -20.33
C GLY A 22 4.53 -2.15 -18.94
N VAL A 23 5.46 -1.58 -18.18
CA VAL A 23 5.77 -2.02 -16.81
C VAL A 23 4.74 -1.47 -15.82
N ASP A 24 4.30 -2.34 -14.92
CA ASP A 24 3.45 -1.97 -13.78
C ASP A 24 4.21 -1.10 -12.79
N ILE A 25 3.60 0.01 -12.37
CA ILE A 25 4.22 1.00 -11.46
C ILE A 25 3.56 1.02 -10.09
N TYR A 26 3.02 -0.12 -9.66
CA TYR A 26 2.36 -0.23 -8.37
C TYR A 26 3.34 -0.05 -7.21
N THR A 27 2.93 0.76 -6.24
CA THR A 27 3.64 0.94 -4.97
C THR A 27 2.72 0.50 -3.85
N MET A 28 3.22 -0.35 -2.95
CA MET A 28 2.51 -0.68 -1.72
C MET A 28 2.96 0.23 -0.58
N TYR A 29 2.00 0.92 0.02
CA TYR A 29 2.16 1.36 1.39
C TYR A 29 1.72 0.22 2.32
N SER A 30 2.64 -0.26 3.15
CA SER A 30 2.32 -1.27 4.17
C SER A 30 2.53 -0.71 5.56
N THR A 31 1.59 -1.03 6.44
CA THR A 31 1.71 -0.81 7.88
C THR A 31 1.81 -2.16 8.55
N GLY A 32 2.75 -2.31 9.48
CA GLY A 32 2.93 -3.53 10.24
C GLY A 32 2.64 -3.29 11.72
N TYR A 33 2.32 -4.38 12.42
CA TYR A 33 2.36 -4.39 13.86
C TYR A 33 3.72 -4.92 14.33
N GLY A 34 4.22 -4.36 15.44
CA GLY A 34 5.46 -4.80 16.06
C GLY A 34 5.30 -4.93 17.57
N ILE A 35 6.06 -5.84 18.17
CA ILE A 35 6.15 -5.99 19.62
C ILE A 35 7.45 -5.30 20.05
N PRO A 36 7.39 -4.29 20.93
CA PRO A 36 8.61 -3.66 21.45
C PRO A 36 9.50 -4.71 22.14
N ALA A 37 10.81 -4.65 21.89
CA ALA A 37 11.77 -5.58 22.51
C ALA A 37 11.74 -5.56 24.05
N MET A 38 11.27 -4.46 24.65
CA MET A 38 11.16 -4.26 26.09
C MET A 38 9.79 -4.68 26.66
N SER A 39 8.94 -5.34 25.86
CA SER A 39 7.62 -5.78 26.32
C SER A 39 7.76 -6.73 27.51
N ARG A 40 6.98 -6.49 28.57
CA ARG A 40 6.90 -7.40 29.73
C ARG A 40 6.02 -8.62 29.47
N GLN A 41 5.28 -8.64 28.35
CA GLN A 41 4.33 -9.69 28.00
C GLN A 41 4.37 -9.95 26.47
N PRO A 42 5.52 -10.37 25.90
CA PRO A 42 5.65 -10.56 24.46
C PRO A 42 4.72 -11.66 23.91
N GLU A 43 4.45 -12.71 24.68
CA GLU A 43 3.57 -13.80 24.26
C GLU A 43 2.11 -13.33 24.15
N LEU A 44 1.61 -12.59 25.14
CA LEU A 44 0.24 -12.07 25.08
C LEU A 44 0.08 -11.02 23.98
N ALA A 45 1.10 -10.17 23.80
CA ALA A 45 1.12 -9.22 22.69
C ALA A 45 1.06 -9.96 21.34
N TRP A 46 1.79 -11.08 21.20
CA TRP A 46 1.75 -11.91 20.00
C TRP A 46 0.36 -12.51 19.74
N GLU A 47 -0.32 -13.03 20.76
CA GLU A 47 -1.69 -13.53 20.63
C GLU A 47 -2.66 -12.44 20.14
N LEU A 48 -2.53 -11.22 20.67
CA LEU A 48 -3.32 -10.07 20.21
C LEU A 48 -3.02 -9.74 18.74
N LEU A 49 -1.76 -9.70 18.33
CA LEU A 49 -1.39 -9.39 16.95
C LEU A 49 -1.96 -10.41 15.97
N LYS A 50 -1.93 -11.71 16.31
CA LYS A 50 -2.56 -12.74 15.47
C LYS A 50 -4.06 -12.48 15.30
N ALA A 51 -4.76 -12.13 16.37
CA ALA A 51 -6.20 -11.87 16.34
C ALA A 51 -6.56 -10.63 15.49
N LEU A 52 -5.71 -9.61 15.48
CA LEU A 52 -5.90 -8.40 14.67
C LEU A 52 -5.52 -8.58 13.20
N ALA A 53 -4.44 -9.30 12.93
CA ALA A 53 -3.92 -9.47 11.57
C ALA A 53 -4.74 -10.45 10.74
N ILE A 54 -5.30 -11.49 11.37
CA ILE A 54 -6.05 -12.56 10.71
C ILE A 54 -7.43 -12.66 11.38
N PRO A 55 -8.49 -12.09 10.79
CA PRO A 55 -9.83 -12.17 11.36
C PRO A 55 -10.30 -13.62 11.36
N SER A 56 -10.50 -14.18 12.56
CA SER A 56 -10.86 -15.60 12.72
C SER A 56 -12.37 -15.84 12.89
N SER A 57 -13.13 -14.85 13.37
CA SER A 57 -14.59 -14.94 13.49
C SER A 57 -15.33 -14.31 12.31
N GLU A 58 -16.58 -14.70 12.10
CA GLU A 58 -17.44 -14.13 11.05
C GLU A 58 -17.75 -12.65 11.28
N GLU A 59 -17.85 -12.20 12.53
CA GLU A 59 -17.97 -10.79 12.89
C GLU A 59 -16.69 -10.02 12.50
N ALA A 60 -15.52 -10.57 12.82
CA ALA A 60 -14.23 -9.95 12.50
C ALA A 60 -14.00 -9.89 10.97
N LYS A 61 -14.36 -10.96 10.24
CA LYS A 61 -14.28 -11.00 8.78
C LYS A 61 -15.20 -9.97 8.14
N ARG A 62 -16.43 -9.80 8.64
CA ARG A 62 -17.37 -8.76 8.18
C ARG A 62 -16.86 -7.34 8.46
N ALA A 63 -16.19 -7.15 9.59
CA ALA A 63 -15.59 -5.86 9.96
C ALA A 63 -14.23 -5.58 9.29
N TYR A 64 -13.60 -6.59 8.67
CA TYR A 64 -12.28 -6.46 8.07
C TYR A 64 -12.36 -5.55 6.85
N TRP A 65 -11.76 -4.37 6.91
CA TRP A 65 -11.81 -3.36 5.84
C TRP A 65 -10.53 -3.26 5.03
N GLY A 66 -9.39 -3.74 5.56
CA GLY A 66 -8.08 -3.67 4.91
C GLY A 66 -7.95 -4.57 3.69
N LEU A 67 -6.86 -4.41 2.92
CA LEU A 67 -6.50 -5.37 1.86
C LEU A 67 -6.15 -6.73 2.47
N PRO A 68 -6.72 -7.84 1.97
CA PRO A 68 -6.46 -9.16 2.54
C PRO A 68 -5.00 -9.56 2.31
N ILE A 69 -4.26 -9.79 3.40
CA ILE A 69 -2.82 -10.08 3.36
C ILE A 69 -2.46 -11.47 2.80
N THR A 70 -3.46 -12.34 2.57
CA THR A 70 -3.27 -13.65 1.94
C THR A 70 -4.35 -13.94 0.90
N ARG A 71 -4.02 -14.80 -0.08
CA ARG A 71 -5.00 -15.31 -1.07
C ARG A 71 -6.16 -16.05 -0.40
N THR A 72 -5.88 -16.82 0.66
CA THR A 72 -6.90 -17.54 1.43
C THR A 72 -7.90 -16.57 2.06
N LEU A 73 -7.41 -15.53 2.73
CA LEU A 73 -8.27 -14.52 3.33
C LEU A 73 -9.07 -13.75 2.27
N ALA A 74 -8.47 -13.44 1.11
CA ALA A 74 -9.19 -12.80 0.01
C ALA A 74 -10.39 -13.65 -0.47
N LYS A 75 -10.20 -14.97 -0.56
CA LYS A 75 -11.25 -15.92 -0.92
C LYS A 75 -12.33 -16.01 0.17
N GLU A 76 -11.94 -16.14 1.43
CA GLU A 76 -12.88 -16.21 2.57
C GLU A 76 -13.75 -14.95 2.69
N LEU A 77 -13.19 -13.79 2.33
CA LEU A 77 -13.92 -12.52 2.32
C LEU A 77 -14.74 -12.28 1.04
N GLY A 78 -14.75 -13.23 0.10
CA GLY A 78 -15.46 -13.10 -1.18
C GLY A 78 -14.94 -11.98 -2.08
N ARG A 79 -13.63 -11.67 -1.99
CA ARG A 79 -13.01 -10.54 -2.70
C ARG A 79 -12.33 -10.91 -4.00
N THR A 80 -12.00 -12.18 -4.20
CA THR A 80 -11.31 -12.67 -5.40
C THR A 80 -12.07 -12.35 -6.67
N ASP A 81 -13.39 -12.50 -6.64
CA ASP A 81 -14.27 -12.31 -7.79
C ASP A 81 -15.04 -10.98 -7.74
N ASN A 82 -14.71 -10.12 -6.77
CA ASN A 82 -15.36 -8.83 -6.60
C ASN A 82 -14.67 -7.78 -7.48
N PRO A 83 -15.39 -7.12 -8.42
CA PRO A 83 -14.80 -6.18 -9.37
C PRO A 83 -14.15 -4.95 -8.70
N TRP A 84 -14.61 -4.58 -7.49
CA TRP A 84 -14.00 -3.49 -6.72
C TRP A 84 -12.64 -3.85 -6.12
N TRP A 85 -12.40 -5.14 -5.85
CA TRP A 85 -11.16 -5.62 -5.23
C TRP A 85 -10.16 -6.15 -6.24
N GLY A 86 -10.63 -6.62 -7.41
CA GLY A 86 -9.80 -7.19 -8.47
C GLY A 86 -8.55 -6.37 -8.80
N PRO A 87 -8.66 -5.07 -9.11
CA PRO A 87 -7.51 -4.23 -9.44
C PRO A 87 -6.47 -4.13 -8.31
N ALA A 88 -6.92 -4.03 -7.06
CA ALA A 88 -6.01 -3.95 -5.92
C ALA A 88 -5.31 -5.29 -5.66
N LEU A 89 -6.03 -6.42 -5.77
CA LEU A 89 -5.45 -7.76 -5.66
C LEU A 89 -4.47 -8.04 -6.80
N TYR A 90 -4.80 -7.63 -8.02
CA TYR A 90 -3.91 -7.70 -9.18
C TYR A 90 -2.60 -6.94 -8.96
N ALA A 91 -2.70 -5.71 -8.43
CA ALA A 91 -1.56 -4.89 -8.10
C ALA A 91 -0.67 -5.55 -7.03
N MET A 92 -1.27 -6.12 -5.97
CA MET A 92 -0.50 -6.79 -4.91
C MET A 92 0.37 -7.95 -5.40
N GLU A 93 -0.03 -8.64 -6.46
CA GLU A 93 0.78 -9.72 -7.06
C GLU A 93 1.99 -9.22 -7.85
N ARG A 94 2.03 -7.92 -8.17
CA ARG A 94 2.97 -7.30 -9.11
C ARG A 94 3.76 -6.13 -8.50
N ILE A 95 3.54 -5.83 -7.22
CA ILE A 95 4.30 -4.80 -6.53
C ILE A 95 5.75 -5.26 -6.38
N GLU A 96 6.66 -4.43 -6.87
CA GLU A 96 8.09 -4.59 -6.65
C GLU A 96 8.58 -3.76 -5.46
N LYS A 97 9.71 -4.18 -4.88
CA LYS A 97 10.36 -3.43 -3.80
C LYS A 97 10.89 -2.11 -4.37
N ASN A 98 10.44 -0.98 -3.83
CA ASN A 98 10.87 0.35 -4.26
C ASN A 98 11.62 1.11 -3.15
N ALA A 99 12.18 2.27 -3.48
CA ALA A 99 12.95 3.12 -2.57
C ALA A 99 12.15 3.52 -1.31
N TYR A 100 10.83 3.65 -1.43
CA TYR A 100 9.94 3.93 -0.30
C TYR A 100 10.05 2.87 0.81
N LEU A 101 10.17 1.59 0.45
CA LEU A 101 10.29 0.49 1.41
C LEU A 101 11.74 0.13 1.75
N SER A 102 12.70 0.49 0.89
CA SER A 102 14.06 -0.03 0.94
C SER A 102 15.14 0.97 1.32
N ASN A 103 14.90 2.28 1.16
CA ASN A 103 15.91 3.32 1.32
C ASN A 103 15.60 4.19 2.54
N GLN A 104 16.46 4.11 3.56
CA GLN A 104 16.29 4.89 4.80
C GLN A 104 16.47 6.39 4.57
N VAL A 105 17.41 6.78 3.71
CA VAL A 105 17.67 8.19 3.41
C VAL A 105 16.50 8.81 2.65
N TRP A 106 15.94 8.07 1.69
CA TRP A 106 14.68 8.43 1.03
C TRP A 106 13.57 8.66 2.06
N ASN A 107 13.40 7.73 3.00
CA ASN A 107 12.35 7.80 4.02
C ASN A 107 12.49 8.98 4.98
N LEU A 108 13.73 9.34 5.35
CA LEU A 108 14.04 10.51 6.16
C LEU A 108 13.82 11.82 5.38
N SER A 109 14.03 11.80 4.07
CA SER A 109 13.94 12.99 3.19
C SER A 109 12.55 13.20 2.58
N ARG A 110 11.56 12.35 2.89
CA ARG A 110 10.22 12.34 2.27
C ARG A 110 9.54 13.70 2.25
N GLN A 111 9.62 14.45 3.34
CA GLN A 111 8.98 15.75 3.40
C GLN A 111 9.57 16.72 2.38
N GLN A 112 10.90 16.75 2.25
CA GLN A 112 11.57 17.60 1.26
C GLN A 112 11.27 17.13 -0.17
N ILE A 113 11.32 15.83 -0.41
CA ILE A 113 10.98 15.23 -1.70
C ILE A 113 9.55 15.63 -2.14
N ASN A 114 8.58 15.62 -1.22
CA ASN A 114 7.21 16.02 -1.54
C ASN A 114 7.10 17.51 -1.90
N LEU A 115 7.80 18.39 -1.16
CA LEU A 115 7.83 19.83 -1.45
C LEU A 115 8.46 20.11 -2.81
N ASP A 116 9.55 19.41 -3.12
CA ASP A 116 10.24 19.50 -4.40
C ASP A 116 9.34 19.03 -5.56
N ILE A 117 8.58 17.94 -5.39
CA ILE A 117 7.58 17.48 -6.39
C ILE A 117 6.52 18.56 -6.63
N GLU A 118 6.01 19.16 -5.55
CA GLU A 118 5.01 20.21 -5.66
C GLU A 118 5.56 21.44 -6.40
N ALA A 119 6.79 21.85 -6.11
CA ALA A 119 7.46 22.94 -6.81
C ALA A 119 7.68 22.62 -8.30
N MET A 120 8.11 21.39 -8.64
CA MET A 120 8.24 20.95 -10.02
C MET A 120 6.89 20.99 -10.77
N MET A 121 5.80 20.55 -10.13
CA MET A 121 4.46 20.58 -10.73
C MET A 121 3.97 22.02 -11.00
N LYS A 122 4.40 22.99 -10.19
CA LYS A 122 4.09 24.41 -10.36
C LYS A 122 5.03 25.15 -11.31
N GLY A 123 6.09 24.50 -11.78
CA GLY A 123 7.15 25.13 -12.58
C GLY A 123 8.06 26.06 -11.76
N GLU A 124 8.08 25.92 -10.44
CA GLU A 124 8.90 26.69 -9.51
C GLU A 124 10.28 26.06 -9.30
N ALA A 125 10.47 24.81 -9.76
CA ALA A 125 11.73 24.08 -9.70
C ALA A 125 11.99 23.33 -11.01
N GLU A 126 13.27 23.30 -11.43
CA GLU A 126 13.70 22.55 -12.61
C GLU A 126 13.80 21.05 -12.31
N VAL A 127 13.18 20.24 -13.17
CA VAL A 127 13.07 18.78 -12.96
C VAL A 127 14.45 18.12 -12.98
N GLN A 128 15.28 18.44 -13.97
CA GLN A 128 16.58 17.79 -14.12
C GLN A 128 17.52 18.09 -12.95
N GLU A 129 17.56 19.34 -12.50
CA GLU A 129 18.39 19.77 -11.37
C GLU A 129 17.92 19.11 -10.06
N THR A 130 16.61 19.09 -9.82
CA THR A 130 16.03 18.48 -8.63
C THR A 130 16.34 16.98 -8.58
N LEU A 131 16.20 16.26 -9.69
CA LEU A 131 16.52 14.84 -9.78
C LEU A 131 18.02 14.55 -9.59
N ALA A 132 18.90 15.39 -10.15
CA ALA A 132 20.35 15.25 -9.96
C ALA A 132 20.72 15.42 -8.47
N ARG A 133 20.15 16.43 -7.80
CA ARG A 133 20.33 16.65 -6.36
C ARG A 133 19.83 15.47 -5.53
N TRP A 134 18.67 14.91 -5.86
CA TRP A 134 18.18 13.72 -5.15
C TRP A 134 19.10 12.52 -5.34
N ALA A 135 19.64 12.32 -6.55
CA ALA A 135 20.54 11.20 -6.83
C ALA A 135 21.78 11.21 -5.91
N GLU A 136 22.31 12.39 -5.56
CA GLU A 136 23.40 12.54 -4.60
C GLU A 136 22.99 12.23 -3.15
N ILE A 137 21.73 12.47 -2.80
CA ILE A 137 21.21 12.25 -1.44
C ILE A 137 20.88 10.77 -1.23
N VAL A 138 20.38 10.09 -2.25
CA VAL A 138 19.78 8.74 -2.12
C VAL A 138 20.70 7.61 -2.57
N SER A 139 21.85 7.92 -3.19
CA SER A 139 22.94 6.98 -3.52
C SER A 139 23.64 6.46 -2.27
#